data_AF-A0A1I2DUI5-F1
#
_entry.id   AF-A0A1I2DUI5-F1
#
_cell.length_a   1.000
_cell.length_b   1.000
_cell.length_c   1.000
_cell.angle_alpha   90.00
_cell.angle_beta   90.00
_cell.angle_gamma   90.00
#
_symmetry.space_group_name_H-M   'P 1'
#
loop_
_entity.id
_entity.type
_entity.pdbx_description
1 polymer ?
#
loop_
_entity_poly.entity_id
_entity_poly.type
_entity_poly.pdbx_seq_one_letter_code
_entity_poly.pdbx_strand_id
1 'polypeptide(L)'
;MPKPANWKKLLRELSDNLLDEAQDEADFCLEPEVYERVIADHWLGRPPASEEALRAAEARLGLSLPADYRAFLAVSNGWYGCLMFPNGLASLLPVEEIQWSHASKADVDSVMEDHAPELKGVDLGRETLLIGEGDGNEYIFLHPGKGPWGVCNWDYEIGITLFPSFEALMRSR
;
A
#
# COMPACT_ATOMS: atom_id res chain seq x y z
N MET A 1 10.80 18.98 -13.06
CA MET A 1 10.54 17.73 -12.31
C MET A 1 9.76 18.12 -11.06
N PRO A 2 8.64 17.47 -10.73
CA PRO A 2 7.99 17.70 -9.44
C PRO A 2 9.01 17.43 -8.32
N LYS A 3 9.02 18.27 -7.28
CA LYS A 3 9.86 18.01 -6.10
C LYS A 3 9.39 16.71 -5.45
N PRO A 4 10.29 15.83 -4.98
CA PRO A 4 9.88 14.66 -4.22
C PRO A 4 9.05 15.11 -3.03
N ALA A 5 7.97 14.37 -2.76
CA ALA A 5 7.13 14.59 -1.59
C ALA A 5 8.01 14.67 -0.34
N ASN A 6 7.72 15.62 0.54
CA ASN A 6 8.24 15.53 1.90
C ASN A 6 7.44 14.45 2.65
N TRP A 7 7.80 13.19 2.41
CA TRP A 7 7.12 12.02 2.96
C TRP A 7 6.98 12.10 4.47
N LYS A 8 8.01 12.53 5.19
CA LYS A 8 7.94 12.71 6.65
C LYS A 8 6.84 13.69 7.07
N LYS A 9 6.68 14.79 6.34
CA LYS A 9 5.61 15.75 6.60
C LYS A 9 4.23 15.16 6.27
N LEU A 10 4.08 14.57 5.07
CA LEU A 10 2.82 13.97 4.64
C LEU A 10 2.34 12.87 5.59
N LEU A 11 3.22 11.94 5.96
CA LEU A 11 2.86 10.84 6.87
C LEU A 11 2.54 11.33 8.28
N ARG A 12 3.14 12.43 8.72
CA ARG A 12 2.79 13.06 10.01
C ARG A 12 1.39 13.65 9.93
N GLU A 13 1.11 14.45 8.89
CA GLU A 13 -0.23 15.02 8.66
C GLU A 13 -1.30 13.93 8.53
N LEU A 14 -1.00 12.83 7.84
CA LEU A 14 -1.90 11.68 7.76
C LEU A 14 -2.10 10.99 9.10
N SER A 15 -1.03 10.76 9.88
CA SER A 15 -1.19 10.19 11.23
C SER A 15 -2.07 11.09 12.09
N ASP A 16 -1.81 12.39 12.07
CA ASP A 16 -2.56 13.34 12.89
C ASP A 16 -4.04 13.35 12.49
N ASN A 17 -4.35 13.51 11.20
CA ASN A 17 -5.72 13.54 10.71
C ASN A 17 -6.47 12.23 10.97
N LEU A 18 -5.84 11.08 10.67
CA LEU A 18 -6.51 9.78 10.78
C LEU A 18 -6.76 9.41 12.26
N LEU A 19 -5.82 9.71 13.15
CA LEU A 19 -5.97 9.42 14.58
C LEU A 19 -6.95 10.38 15.27
N ASP A 20 -7.00 11.65 14.85
CA ASP A 20 -7.94 12.64 15.37
C ASP A 20 -9.39 12.37 14.90
N GLU A 21 -9.57 11.83 13.69
CA GLU A 21 -10.89 11.54 13.10
C GLU A 21 -11.45 10.17 13.52
N ALA A 22 -10.60 9.24 13.94
CA ALA A 22 -11.02 7.89 14.31
C ALA A 22 -12.02 7.92 15.47
N GLN A 23 -13.10 7.16 15.32
CA GLN A 23 -14.16 7.05 16.32
C GLN A 23 -13.86 5.93 17.32
N ASP A 24 -13.30 4.82 16.84
CA ASP A 24 -12.91 3.69 17.65
C ASP A 24 -11.74 2.90 17.03
N GLU A 25 -11.31 1.85 17.73
CA GLU A 25 -10.21 0.97 17.31
C GLU A 25 -10.49 0.25 15.98
N ALA A 26 -11.77 -0.02 15.65
CA ALA A 26 -12.15 -0.77 14.46
C ALA A 26 -11.98 0.04 13.16
N ASP A 27 -11.79 1.37 13.24
CA ASP A 27 -11.38 2.20 12.10
C ASP A 27 -9.96 1.82 11.59
N PHE A 28 -9.20 1.06 12.38
CA PHE A 28 -7.86 0.59 12.05
C PHE A 28 -7.80 -0.93 11.95
N CYS A 29 -7.03 -1.43 11.00
CA CYS A 29 -6.77 -2.86 10.81
C CYS A 29 -5.60 -3.29 11.72
N LEU A 30 -5.78 -3.18 13.03
CA LEU A 30 -4.72 -3.33 14.03
C LEU A 30 -5.05 -4.36 15.12
N GLU A 31 -4.03 -5.09 15.56
CA GLU A 31 -4.09 -5.84 16.82
C GLU A 31 -4.06 -4.86 18.01
N PRO A 32 -4.72 -5.19 19.15
CA PRO A 32 -4.85 -4.27 20.28
C PRO A 32 -3.51 -3.71 20.80
N GLU A 33 -2.47 -4.53 20.90
CA GLU A 33 -1.15 -4.07 21.37
C GLU A 33 -0.47 -3.11 20.38
N VAL A 34 -0.80 -3.23 19.10
CA VAL A 34 -0.31 -2.31 18.06
C VAL A 34 -1.09 -0.99 18.12
N TYR A 35 -2.40 -1.07 18.32
CA TYR A 35 -3.27 0.10 18.46
C TYR A 35 -2.82 0.98 19.63
N GLU A 36 -2.60 0.41 20.82
CA GLU A 36 -2.13 1.16 21.99
C GLU A 36 -0.84 1.93 21.70
N ARG A 37 0.11 1.31 20.99
CA ARG A 37 1.38 1.95 20.62
C ARG A 37 1.16 3.08 19.61
N VAL A 38 0.34 2.86 18.58
CA VAL A 38 0.02 3.87 17.55
C VAL A 38 -0.59 5.11 18.20
N ILE A 39 -1.52 4.93 19.13
CA ILE A 39 -2.16 6.02 19.87
C ILE A 39 -1.14 6.74 20.77
N ALA A 40 -0.31 6.00 21.49
CA ALA A 40 0.71 6.58 22.38
C ALA A 40 1.76 7.40 21.62
N ASP A 41 2.22 6.91 20.46
CA ASP A 41 3.26 7.54 19.64
C ASP A 41 2.69 8.59 18.66
N HIS A 42 1.37 8.64 18.51
CA HIS A 42 0.65 9.45 17.51
C HIS A 42 1.23 9.26 16.10
N TRP A 43 1.41 8.00 15.71
CA TRP A 43 2.13 7.63 14.50
C TRP A 43 1.68 6.27 13.96
N LEU A 44 1.12 6.28 12.75
CA LEU A 44 0.66 5.08 12.03
C LEU A 44 1.77 4.39 11.22
N GLY A 45 2.95 5.01 11.14
CA GLY A 45 4.07 4.43 10.41
C GLY A 45 4.82 3.37 11.21
N ARG A 46 5.56 2.56 10.49
CA ARG A 46 6.55 1.63 11.04
C ARG A 46 7.92 2.31 11.09
N PRO A 47 8.91 1.74 11.81
CA PRO A 47 10.29 2.23 11.71
C PRO A 47 10.77 2.31 10.25
N PRO A 48 11.60 3.30 9.89
CA PRO A 48 12.09 3.45 8.52
C PRO A 48 12.86 2.22 8.01
N ALA A 49 12.75 1.92 6.72
CA ALA A 49 13.56 0.88 6.10
C ALA A 49 15.02 1.33 6.02
N SER A 50 15.96 0.42 6.29
CA SER A 50 17.37 0.71 6.05
C SER A 50 17.69 0.70 4.56
N GLU A 51 18.71 1.44 4.17
CA GLU A 51 19.20 1.42 2.80
C GLU A 51 19.69 0.01 2.37
N GLU A 52 20.17 -0.79 3.33
CA GLU A 52 20.53 -2.19 3.13
C GLU A 52 19.30 -3.05 2.82
N ALA A 53 18.20 -2.89 3.57
CA ALA A 53 16.95 -3.62 3.35
C ALA A 53 16.32 -3.27 2.00
N LEU A 54 16.30 -1.98 1.65
CA LEU A 54 15.81 -1.51 0.35
C LEU A 54 16.60 -2.14 -0.80
N ARG A 55 17.94 -2.10 -0.75
CA ARG A 55 18.79 -2.71 -1.79
C ARG A 55 18.64 -4.22 -1.85
N ALA A 56 18.49 -4.89 -0.71
CA ALA A 56 18.28 -6.33 -0.64
C ALA A 56 16.94 -6.74 -1.31
N ALA A 57 15.88 -5.97 -1.06
CA ALA A 57 14.59 -6.18 -1.71
C ALA A 57 14.65 -5.92 -3.22
N GLU A 58 15.27 -4.82 -3.66
CA GLU A 58 15.47 -4.52 -5.09
C GLU A 58 16.23 -5.65 -5.80
N ALA A 59 17.29 -6.17 -5.16
CA ALA A 59 18.05 -7.31 -5.69
C ALA A 59 17.22 -8.61 -5.71
N ARG A 60 16.45 -8.88 -4.66
CA ARG A 60 15.55 -10.05 -4.55
C ARG A 60 14.45 -10.03 -5.60
N LEU A 61 13.87 -8.85 -5.86
CA LEU A 61 12.79 -8.66 -6.82
C LEU A 61 13.29 -8.52 -8.26
N GLY A 62 14.58 -8.23 -8.47
CA GLY A 62 15.13 -7.96 -9.81
C GLY A 62 14.64 -6.64 -10.41
N LEU A 63 14.25 -5.68 -9.56
CA LEU A 63 13.61 -4.41 -9.92
C LEU A 63 14.14 -3.28 -9.03
N SER A 64 14.39 -2.11 -9.61
CA SER A 64 14.50 -0.87 -8.83
C SER A 64 13.09 -0.40 -8.44
N LEU A 65 12.83 -0.24 -7.15
CA LEU A 65 11.50 0.14 -6.66
C LEU A 65 11.09 1.50 -7.23
N PRO A 66 9.78 1.75 -7.46
CA PRO A 66 9.30 3.05 -7.87
C PRO A 66 9.79 4.14 -6.91
N ALA A 67 10.28 5.25 -7.44
CA ALA A 67 11.02 6.23 -6.66
C ALA A 67 10.19 6.85 -5.52
N ASP A 68 8.89 7.05 -5.73
CA ASP A 68 7.97 7.55 -4.71
C ASP A 68 7.74 6.52 -3.59
N TYR A 69 7.49 5.26 -3.94
CA TYR A 69 7.33 4.16 -2.99
C TYR A 69 8.62 3.87 -2.20
N ARG A 70 9.79 3.86 -2.86
CA ARG A 70 11.08 3.71 -2.19
C ARG A 70 11.34 4.86 -1.20
N ALA A 71 10.98 6.08 -1.57
CA ALA A 71 11.14 7.25 -0.69
C ALA A 71 10.16 7.21 0.50
N PHE A 72 8.97 6.66 0.32
CA PHE A 72 8.05 6.34 1.42
C PHE A 72 8.66 5.33 2.39
N LEU A 73 9.19 4.20 1.88
CA LEU A 73 9.79 3.15 2.71
C LEU A 73 10.98 3.63 3.55
N ALA A 74 11.75 4.58 3.02
CA ALA A 74 12.84 5.24 3.74
C ALA A 74 12.38 6.15 4.89
N VAL A 75 11.08 6.42 5.01
CA VAL A 75 10.46 7.13 6.14
C VAL A 75 9.64 6.17 7.01
N SER A 76 8.99 5.17 6.41
CA SER A 76 8.14 4.20 7.10
C SER A 76 8.19 2.85 6.37
N ASN A 77 8.76 1.82 6.99
CA ASN A 77 8.85 0.48 6.38
C ASN A 77 7.51 -0.27 6.47
N GLY A 78 6.56 0.13 5.63
CA GLY A 78 5.16 -0.25 5.73
C GLY A 78 4.33 0.78 6.49
N TRP A 79 3.03 0.55 6.60
CA TRP A 79 2.05 1.48 7.19
C TRP A 79 0.88 0.68 7.76
N TYR A 80 0.36 1.09 8.91
CA TYR A 80 -0.79 0.41 9.50
C TYR A 80 -2.09 0.76 8.79
N GLY A 81 -2.90 -0.28 8.53
CA GLY A 81 -4.12 -0.16 7.75
C GLY A 81 -5.20 0.65 8.44
N CYS A 82 -6.07 1.27 7.63
CA CYS A 82 -7.15 2.12 8.10
C CYS A 82 -8.30 2.13 7.07
N LEU A 83 -9.53 1.90 7.55
CA LEU A 83 -10.74 1.80 6.71
C LEU A 83 -11.15 3.14 6.08
N MET A 84 -10.52 4.22 6.55
CA MET A 84 -10.83 5.58 6.19
C MET A 84 -10.34 6.01 4.80
N PHE A 85 -9.53 5.21 4.11
CA PHE A 85 -9.13 5.45 2.72
C PHE A 85 -10.25 5.07 1.72
N PRO A 86 -10.19 5.51 0.45
CA PRO A 86 -11.08 4.99 -0.58
C PRO A 86 -10.92 3.47 -0.72
N ASN A 87 -12.00 2.74 -0.46
CA ASN A 87 -12.06 1.27 -0.35
C ASN A 87 -11.21 0.69 0.78
N GLY A 88 -10.96 1.46 1.85
CA GLY A 88 -10.05 1.05 2.91
C GLY A 88 -8.59 1.05 2.48
N LEU A 89 -7.67 0.92 3.42
CA LEU A 89 -6.27 0.69 3.16
C LEU A 89 -5.81 -0.44 4.06
N ALA A 90 -5.57 -1.61 3.50
CA ALA A 90 -4.90 -2.69 4.19
C ALA A 90 -3.51 -2.25 4.71
N SER A 91 -3.01 -2.97 5.72
CA SER A 91 -1.65 -2.72 6.20
C SER A 91 -0.64 -2.89 5.07
N LEU A 92 0.17 -1.86 4.85
CA LEU A 92 1.28 -1.93 3.89
C LEU A 92 2.43 -2.73 4.48
N LEU A 93 2.91 -3.69 3.70
CA LEU A 93 3.96 -4.63 4.06
C LEU A 93 5.30 -3.91 4.22
N PRO A 94 6.16 -4.39 5.14
CA PRO A 94 7.56 -3.99 5.15
C PRO A 94 8.28 -4.51 3.90
N VAL A 95 9.36 -3.84 3.51
CA VAL A 95 10.11 -4.10 2.27
C VAL A 95 10.71 -5.51 2.21
N GLU A 96 10.90 -6.16 3.34
CA GLU A 96 11.35 -7.54 3.44
C GLU A 96 10.27 -8.53 2.95
N GLU A 97 8.99 -8.16 3.06
CA GLU A 97 7.83 -9.03 2.83
C GLU A 97 7.16 -8.77 1.48
N ILE A 98 7.38 -7.60 0.85
CA ILE A 98 6.86 -7.34 -0.49
C ILE A 98 7.36 -8.37 -1.50
N GLN A 99 6.52 -8.78 -2.43
CA GLN A 99 6.83 -9.86 -3.38
C GLN A 99 6.07 -9.68 -4.68
N TRP A 100 6.58 -10.29 -5.75
CA TRP A 100 5.79 -10.43 -6.97
C TRP A 100 4.53 -11.23 -6.63
N SER A 101 3.37 -10.74 -7.06
CA SER A 101 2.14 -11.48 -6.81
C SER A 101 2.22 -12.82 -7.55
N HIS A 102 2.02 -13.91 -6.81
CA HIS A 102 2.03 -15.26 -7.35
C HIS A 102 0.69 -15.67 -7.97
N ALA A 103 -0.28 -14.76 -7.96
CA ALA A 103 -1.50 -14.98 -8.69
C ALA A 103 -1.10 -15.14 -10.16
N SER A 104 -1.20 -16.36 -10.70
CA SER A 104 -0.81 -16.60 -12.08
C SER A 104 -1.69 -15.70 -12.95
N LYS A 105 -1.23 -15.27 -14.13
CA LYS A 105 -2.10 -14.49 -15.02
C LYS A 105 -3.49 -15.15 -15.21
N ALA A 106 -3.57 -16.48 -15.18
CA ALA A 106 -4.83 -17.21 -15.25
C ALA A 106 -5.63 -17.18 -13.93
N ASP A 107 -4.98 -17.22 -12.76
CA ASP A 107 -5.65 -17.12 -11.46
C ASP A 107 -6.08 -15.68 -11.17
N VAL A 108 -5.27 -14.68 -11.53
CA VAL A 108 -5.63 -13.27 -11.53
C VAL A 108 -6.79 -13.04 -12.47
N ASP A 109 -6.68 -13.46 -13.75
CA ASP A 109 -7.75 -13.24 -14.71
C ASP A 109 -9.04 -13.99 -14.29
N SER A 110 -8.96 -15.20 -13.71
CA SER A 110 -10.13 -15.97 -13.24
C SER A 110 -10.73 -15.41 -11.95
N VAL A 111 -9.91 -15.11 -10.94
CA VAL A 111 -10.36 -14.49 -9.70
C VAL A 111 -10.90 -13.09 -9.98
N MET A 112 -10.31 -12.33 -10.90
CA MET A 112 -10.83 -11.03 -11.29
C MET A 112 -12.06 -11.13 -12.18
N GLU A 113 -12.21 -12.16 -13.02
CA GLU A 113 -13.43 -12.33 -13.81
C GLU A 113 -14.62 -12.82 -12.96
N ASP A 114 -14.36 -13.64 -11.93
CA ASP A 114 -15.39 -14.16 -11.01
C ASP A 114 -15.67 -13.27 -9.79
N HIS A 115 -14.67 -12.51 -9.31
CA HIS A 115 -14.76 -11.73 -8.06
C HIS A 115 -14.39 -10.24 -8.17
N ALA A 116 -13.87 -9.77 -9.31
CA ALA A 116 -13.59 -8.35 -9.54
C ALA A 116 -13.86 -7.92 -11.02
N PRO A 117 -15.07 -8.15 -11.55
CA PRO A 117 -15.40 -7.93 -12.96
C PRO A 117 -15.09 -6.50 -13.44
N GLU A 118 -14.97 -5.53 -12.53
CA GLU A 118 -14.51 -4.16 -12.77
C GLU A 118 -13.05 -4.05 -13.25
N LEU A 119 -12.18 -5.05 -13.01
CA LEU A 119 -10.84 -5.11 -13.60
C LEU A 119 -10.84 -5.62 -15.03
N LYS A 120 -11.98 -6.04 -15.57
CA LYS A 120 -12.06 -6.53 -16.94
C LYS A 120 -11.62 -5.44 -17.92
N GLY A 121 -10.43 -5.65 -18.51
CA GLY A 121 -9.81 -4.70 -19.43
C GLY A 121 -8.86 -3.68 -18.79
N VAL A 122 -8.67 -3.73 -17.47
CA VAL A 122 -7.62 -2.97 -16.78
C VAL A 122 -6.29 -3.68 -16.99
N ASP A 123 -5.40 -3.04 -17.74
CA ASP A 123 -4.04 -3.54 -17.97
C ASP A 123 -3.16 -3.16 -16.77
N LEU A 124 -3.15 -4.01 -15.75
CA LEU A 124 -2.20 -3.92 -14.64
C LEU A 124 -0.77 -4.32 -15.09
N GLY A 125 -0.58 -4.83 -16.31
CA GLY A 125 0.66 -5.47 -16.72
C GLY A 125 0.75 -6.91 -16.22
N ARG A 126 1.82 -7.61 -16.60
CA ARG A 126 2.02 -9.04 -16.25
C ARG A 126 2.70 -9.26 -14.91
N GLU A 127 3.21 -8.18 -14.31
CA GLU A 127 4.08 -8.22 -13.15
C GLU A 127 3.59 -7.16 -12.16
N THR A 128 2.75 -7.58 -11.21
CA THR A 128 2.28 -6.73 -10.11
C THR A 128 3.02 -7.10 -8.83
N LEU A 129 3.40 -6.10 -8.05
CA LEU A 129 4.08 -6.28 -6.78
C LEU A 129 3.07 -6.12 -5.65
N LEU A 130 2.91 -7.14 -4.83
CA LEU A 130 2.09 -7.08 -3.62
C LEU A 130 2.81 -6.23 -2.57
N ILE A 131 2.15 -5.16 -2.12
CA ILE A 131 2.71 -4.20 -1.16
C ILE A 131 1.84 -3.99 0.08
N GLY A 132 0.66 -4.60 0.14
CA GLY A 132 -0.24 -4.55 1.29
C GLY A 132 -1.28 -5.66 1.21
N GLU A 133 -1.63 -6.24 2.36
CA GLU A 133 -2.67 -7.25 2.48
C GLU A 133 -3.42 -7.12 3.81
N GLY A 134 -4.73 -7.37 3.77
CA GLY A 134 -5.62 -7.34 4.93
C GLY A 134 -5.90 -8.75 5.47
N ASP A 135 -7.11 -8.96 5.96
CA ASP A 135 -7.64 -10.23 6.49
C ASP A 135 -7.91 -11.30 5.42
N GLY A 136 -7.23 -11.21 4.27
CA GLY A 136 -7.44 -12.04 3.09
C GLY A 136 -8.41 -11.44 2.08
N ASN A 137 -9.07 -10.31 2.40
CA ASN A 137 -10.02 -9.68 1.49
C ASN A 137 -9.55 -8.40 0.79
N GLU A 138 -8.49 -7.78 1.32
CA GLU A 138 -7.94 -6.52 0.82
C GLU A 138 -6.50 -6.72 0.32
N TYR A 139 -6.17 -6.16 -0.83
CA TYR A 139 -4.85 -6.23 -1.44
C TYR A 139 -4.45 -4.91 -2.09
N ILE A 140 -3.20 -4.52 -1.88
CA ILE A 140 -2.59 -3.34 -2.50
C ILE A 140 -1.45 -3.79 -3.40
N PHE A 141 -1.56 -3.45 -4.70
CA PHE A 141 -0.55 -3.79 -5.69
C PHE A 141 0.09 -2.56 -6.31
N LEU A 142 1.41 -2.60 -6.50
CA LEU A 142 2.10 -1.74 -7.47
C LEU A 142 2.11 -2.41 -8.84
N HIS A 143 1.86 -1.63 -9.88
CA HIS A 143 1.80 -2.16 -11.24
C HIS A 143 2.44 -1.19 -12.25
N PRO A 144 3.17 -1.67 -13.28
CA PRO A 144 3.98 -0.82 -14.15
C PRO A 144 3.16 0.04 -15.14
N GLY A 145 1.89 -0.29 -15.40
CA GLY A 145 0.99 0.49 -16.27
C GLY A 145 1.59 0.87 -17.64
N LYS A 146 1.15 2.01 -18.20
CA LYS A 146 1.71 2.62 -19.43
C LYS A 146 2.64 3.82 -19.15
N GLY A 147 3.03 4.05 -17.90
CA GLY A 147 3.69 5.27 -17.41
C GLY A 147 4.50 5.01 -16.13
N PRO A 148 4.55 5.93 -15.13
CA PRO A 148 5.05 5.59 -13.81
C PRO A 148 4.20 4.47 -13.19
N TRP A 149 4.77 3.77 -12.21
CA TRP A 149 4.05 2.69 -11.52
C TRP A 149 2.80 3.23 -10.83
N GLY A 150 1.65 2.62 -11.11
CA GLY A 150 0.38 2.91 -10.46
C GLY A 150 0.12 1.99 -9.27
N VAL A 151 -0.97 2.26 -8.55
CA VAL A 151 -1.49 1.40 -7.48
C VAL A 151 -2.87 0.88 -7.85
N CYS A 152 -3.08 -0.41 -7.60
CA CYS A 152 -4.40 -1.02 -7.52
C CYS A 152 -4.71 -1.31 -6.05
N ASN A 153 -5.71 -0.62 -5.49
CA ASN A 153 -6.32 -0.97 -4.21
C ASN A 153 -7.56 -1.79 -4.50
N TRP A 154 -7.60 -3.01 -3.97
CA TRP A 154 -8.69 -3.95 -4.20
C TRP A 154 -9.18 -4.53 -2.89
N ASP A 155 -10.49 -4.45 -2.69
CA ASP A 155 -11.24 -5.19 -1.68
C ASP A 155 -12.32 -6.04 -2.37
N TYR A 156 -12.54 -7.28 -1.92
CA TYR A 156 -13.55 -8.17 -2.55
C TYR A 156 -15.00 -7.69 -2.41
N GLU A 157 -15.33 -6.95 -1.35
CA GLU A 157 -16.70 -6.51 -1.05
C GLU A 157 -16.99 -5.11 -1.61
N ILE A 158 -16.00 -4.24 -1.62
CA ILE A 158 -16.11 -2.83 -2.03
C ILE A 158 -15.73 -2.64 -3.50
N GLY A 159 -14.80 -3.45 -4.00
CA GLY A 159 -14.24 -3.34 -5.35
C GLY A 159 -12.97 -2.50 -5.39
N ILE A 160 -12.75 -1.80 -6.50
CA ILE A 160 -11.39 -1.37 -6.88
C ILE A 160 -11.24 0.12 -7.07
N THR A 161 -10.11 0.63 -6.57
CA THR A 161 -9.64 1.99 -6.82
C THR A 161 -8.24 1.97 -7.41
N LEU A 162 -8.07 2.66 -8.54
CA LEU A 162 -6.78 2.81 -9.21
C LEU A 162 -6.19 4.19 -8.92
N PHE A 163 -4.91 4.24 -8.58
CA PHE A 163 -4.17 5.48 -8.39
C PHE A 163 -3.01 5.57 -9.39
N PRO A 164 -2.72 6.77 -9.92
CA PRO A 164 -1.65 6.95 -10.91
C PRO A 164 -0.24 6.83 -10.31
N SER A 165 -0.10 6.82 -8.99
CA SER A 165 1.16 6.58 -8.26
C SER A 165 0.90 6.19 -6.81
N PHE A 166 1.94 5.73 -6.10
CA PHE A 166 1.83 5.45 -4.67
C PHE A 166 1.61 6.73 -3.85
N GLU A 167 2.25 7.83 -4.24
CA GLU A 167 1.96 9.14 -3.64
C GLU A 167 0.48 9.54 -3.81
N ALA A 168 -0.14 9.25 -4.96
CA ALA A 168 -1.54 9.58 -5.19
C ALA A 168 -2.50 8.78 -4.30
N LEU A 169 -2.19 7.51 -4.01
CA LEU A 169 -2.90 6.73 -2.98
C LEU A 169 -2.82 7.45 -1.63
N MET A 170 -1.60 7.74 -1.15
CA MET A 170 -1.41 8.30 0.20
C MET A 170 -2.01 9.70 0.34
N ARG A 171 -2.17 10.46 -0.76
CA ARG A 171 -2.81 11.78 -0.78
C ARG A 171 -4.32 11.75 -1.02
N SER A 172 -4.91 10.58 -1.20
CA SER A 172 -6.36 10.46 -1.34
C SER A 172 -7.10 10.65 -0.02
N ARG A 173 -6.35 10.83 1.07
CA ARG A 173 -6.79 11.13 2.42
C ARG A 173 -6.35 12.51 2.88
#